data_AF-A0A5C6PBI4-F1
#
_entry.id   AF-A0A5C6PBI4-F1
#
_cell.length_a   1.000
_cell.length_b   1.000
_cell.length_c   1.000
_cell.angle_alpha   90.00
_cell.angle_beta   90.00
_cell.angle_gamma   90.00
#
_symmetry.space_group_name_H-M   'P 1'
#
loop_
_entity.id
_entity.type
_entity.pdbx_description
1 polymer ?
#
loop_
_entity_poly.entity_id
_entity_poly.type
_entity_poly.pdbx_seq_one_letter_code
_entity_poly.pdbx_strand_id
1 'polypeptide(L)'
;MIPGAPIGSPTLFWGLTLSVFTICILSACGEICSPGFDIRNDISELNRLENCTVVEGFLQILLMNDKTKNINQELFRSLSFPKLTVITEYLLLFRVSGLDSLSTLFPSLTVIRGRNLFYNYALVIYEMPNLKDIGLYNLRNITRGAMRIEKNSELCYLDSVDWSLIMNAEFNNIINLNKKPKECDNVCPGIMVKDKPLCQRTSFNDNHEARCWTSNHCQKDQAICGLKDGGSIEQQVLQRHTQWRLKPPCQEMS
;
A
#
# COMPACT_ATOMS: atom_id res chain seq x y z
N MET A 1 29.37 1.49 -69.16
CA MET A 1 28.52 2.70 -69.14
C MET A 1 27.50 2.51 -68.03
N ILE A 2 27.26 3.58 -67.26
CA ILE A 2 26.39 3.73 -66.06
C ILE A 2 27.10 3.44 -64.71
N PRO A 3 26.97 4.34 -63.71
CA PRO A 3 28.04 4.74 -62.79
C PRO A 3 27.84 4.29 -61.34
N GLY A 4 28.89 4.49 -60.53
CA GLY A 4 29.00 4.07 -59.14
C GLY A 4 28.02 4.73 -58.16
N ALA A 5 27.67 3.97 -57.13
CA ALA A 5 26.96 4.45 -55.96
C ALA A 5 27.96 5.09 -54.97
N PRO A 6 27.57 6.18 -54.27
CA PRO A 6 28.46 6.83 -53.31
C PRO A 6 28.51 6.05 -51.99
N ILE A 7 29.72 5.93 -51.46
CA ILE A 7 30.03 5.38 -50.14
C ILE A 7 29.49 6.37 -49.09
N GLY A 8 28.39 5.99 -48.43
CA GLY A 8 27.84 6.73 -47.29
C GLY A 8 28.76 6.62 -46.07
N SER A 9 29.16 7.77 -45.53
CA SER A 9 30.01 7.92 -44.34
C SER A 9 29.41 7.22 -43.09
N PRO A 10 30.19 6.44 -42.32
CA PRO A 10 29.70 5.70 -41.15
C PRO A 10 29.68 6.55 -39.86
N THR A 11 29.76 7.87 -39.95
CA THR A 11 30.01 8.74 -38.78
C THR A 11 28.74 9.29 -38.10
N LEU A 12 27.54 9.06 -38.65
CA LEU A 12 26.29 9.59 -38.08
C LEU A 12 25.45 8.57 -37.29
N PHE A 13 25.79 7.28 -37.36
CA PHE A 13 25.04 6.24 -36.64
C PHE A 13 25.51 5.98 -35.19
N TRP A 14 26.68 6.49 -34.81
CA TRP A 14 27.23 6.28 -33.46
C TRP A 14 26.84 7.38 -32.46
N GLY A 15 26.40 8.56 -32.93
CA GLY A 15 25.94 9.65 -32.07
C GLY A 15 24.49 9.49 -31.59
N LEU A 16 23.63 8.86 -32.40
CA LEU A 16 22.23 8.62 -32.05
C LEU A 16 22.04 7.44 -31.09
N THR A 17 22.93 6.45 -31.11
CA THR A 17 22.89 5.33 -30.16
C THR A 17 23.37 5.76 -28.77
N LEU A 18 24.39 6.62 -28.67
CA LEU A 18 24.89 7.14 -27.38
C LEU A 18 23.90 8.10 -26.69
N SER A 19 23.08 8.82 -27.49
CA SER A 19 22.03 9.73 -27.01
C SER A 19 20.82 8.97 -26.42
N VAL A 20 20.42 7.86 -27.04
CA VAL A 20 19.28 7.05 -26.53
C VAL A 20 19.65 6.29 -25.24
N PHE A 21 20.91 5.89 -25.05
CA PHE A 21 21.38 5.30 -23.79
C PHE A 21 21.44 6.30 -22.62
N THR A 22 21.62 7.60 -22.88
CA THR A 22 21.63 8.62 -21.82
C THR A 22 20.22 9.10 -21.45
N ILE A 23 19.25 9.01 -22.36
CA ILE A 23 17.86 9.42 -22.10
C ILE A 23 17.08 8.34 -21.32
N CYS A 24 17.50 7.07 -21.38
CA CYS A 24 16.89 5.98 -20.60
C CYS A 24 17.40 5.83 -19.15
N ILE A 25 18.29 6.70 -18.66
CA ILE A 25 18.76 6.68 -17.24
C ILE A 25 17.97 7.66 -16.36
N LEU A 26 17.01 8.41 -16.90
CA LEU A 26 15.91 8.97 -16.08
C LEU A 26 14.83 7.90 -15.84
N SER A 27 15.26 6.69 -15.47
CA SER A 27 14.35 5.70 -14.91
C SER A 27 13.96 6.21 -13.52
N ALA A 28 12.67 6.17 -13.21
CA ALA A 28 12.09 6.61 -11.95
C ALA A 28 12.55 5.74 -10.75
N CYS A 29 13.84 5.74 -10.45
CA CYS A 29 14.42 5.10 -9.28
C CYS A 29 14.32 6.08 -8.12
N GLY A 30 13.25 5.96 -7.33
CA GLY A 30 13.20 6.61 -6.03
C GLY A 30 14.33 6.11 -5.11
N GLU A 31 14.66 6.90 -4.09
CA GLU A 31 15.75 6.60 -3.18
C GLU A 31 15.52 5.27 -2.44
N ILE A 32 16.52 4.39 -2.50
CA ILE A 32 16.52 3.10 -1.81
C ILE A 32 17.28 3.29 -0.50
N CYS A 33 16.58 3.06 0.60
CA CYS A 33 17.14 3.12 1.93
C CYS A 33 17.38 1.71 2.46
N SER A 34 18.65 1.41 2.76
CA SER A 34 19.10 0.14 3.34
C SER A 34 20.12 0.40 4.45
N PRO A 35 20.25 -0.50 5.46
CA PRO A 35 19.39 -1.67 5.69
C PRO A 35 17.99 -1.28 6.21
N GLY A 36 17.21 -2.26 6.65
CA GLY A 36 15.92 -2.02 7.32
C GLY A 36 16.03 -1.10 8.55
N PHE A 37 14.90 -0.51 8.94
CA PHE A 37 14.82 0.47 10.02
C PHE A 37 14.22 -0.14 11.28
N ASP A 38 14.91 0.00 12.40
CA ASP A 38 14.38 -0.21 13.74
C ASP A 38 14.33 1.14 14.47
N ILE A 39 13.13 1.70 14.59
CA ILE A 39 12.86 3.02 15.15
C ILE A 39 12.16 2.83 16.49
N ARG A 40 12.79 3.26 17.59
CA ARG A 40 12.27 3.05 18.93
C ARG A 40 12.40 4.29 19.80
N ASN A 41 11.47 4.43 20.74
CA ASN A 41 11.45 5.41 21.84
C ASN A 41 11.34 6.88 21.42
N ASP A 42 12.05 7.31 20.37
CA ASP A 42 12.11 8.69 19.89
C ASP A 42 11.39 8.83 18.54
N ILE A 43 10.45 9.76 18.47
CA ILE A 43 9.68 10.07 17.26
C ILE A 43 10.57 10.75 16.20
N SER A 44 11.59 11.51 16.62
CA SER A 44 12.47 12.25 15.71
C SER A 44 13.28 11.34 14.78
N GLU A 45 13.53 10.09 15.20
CA GLU A 45 14.18 9.06 14.39
C GLU A 45 13.40 8.68 13.13
N LEU A 46 12.09 8.99 13.06
CA LEU A 46 11.29 8.81 11.85
C LEU A 46 11.79 9.69 10.69
N ASN A 47 12.45 10.82 10.97
CA ASN A 47 13.01 11.70 9.94
C ASN A 47 14.04 10.99 9.03
N ARG A 48 14.60 9.86 9.46
CA ARG A 48 15.46 9.01 8.63
C ARG A 48 14.75 8.43 7.40
N LEU A 49 13.41 8.52 7.34
CA LEU A 49 12.59 8.08 6.21
C LEU A 49 12.29 9.20 5.20
N GLU A 50 12.72 10.44 5.42
CA GLU A 50 12.32 11.63 4.66
C GLU A 50 12.46 11.50 3.14
N ASN A 51 13.55 10.89 2.68
CA ASN A 51 13.81 10.73 1.25
C ASN A 51 13.54 9.33 0.71
N CYS A 52 13.30 8.35 1.60
CA CYS A 52 13.13 6.96 1.24
C CYS A 52 11.89 6.74 0.37
N THR A 53 12.09 6.23 -0.84
CA THR A 53 11.00 5.74 -1.69
C THR A 53 10.80 4.24 -1.50
N VAL A 54 11.90 3.51 -1.35
CA VAL A 54 11.91 2.07 -1.09
C VAL A 54 12.73 1.80 0.16
N VAL A 55 12.13 1.10 1.13
CA VAL A 55 12.87 0.52 2.26
C VAL A 55 13.30 -0.89 1.88
N GLU A 56 14.59 -1.06 1.64
CA GLU A 56 15.21 -2.36 1.44
C GLU A 56 15.51 -3.03 2.77
N GLY A 57 14.45 -3.53 3.39
CA GLY A 57 14.47 -4.32 4.61
C GLY A 57 13.10 -4.27 5.27
N PHE A 58 13.11 -4.47 6.59
CA PHE A 58 11.95 -4.25 7.46
C PHE A 58 11.83 -2.78 7.90
N LEU A 59 10.63 -2.41 8.35
CA LEU A 59 10.39 -1.16 9.08
C LEU A 59 9.68 -1.48 10.40
N GLN A 60 10.35 -1.22 11.52
CA GLN A 60 9.84 -1.39 12.87
C GLN A 60 9.71 -0.03 13.55
N ILE A 61 8.54 0.25 14.12
CA ILE A 61 8.25 1.47 14.89
C ILE A 61 7.69 1.06 16.24
N LEU A 62 8.53 1.13 17.28
CA LEU A 62 8.29 0.44 18.54
C LEU A 62 8.44 1.35 19.76
N LEU A 63 7.72 1.02 20.82
CA LEU A 63 7.98 1.53 22.18
C LEU A 63 8.04 3.06 22.29
N MET A 64 7.22 3.76 21.51
CA MET A 64 7.07 5.22 21.61
C MET A 64 6.06 5.53 22.71
N ASN A 65 6.49 5.27 23.94
CA ASN A 65 5.71 5.46 25.15
C ASN A 65 6.30 6.63 25.95
N ASP A 66 5.90 7.84 25.58
CA ASP A 66 6.09 8.99 26.45
C ASP A 66 4.77 9.32 27.16
N LYS A 67 4.87 9.78 28.41
CA LYS A 67 3.73 10.11 29.30
C LYS A 67 2.94 11.32 28.80
N THR A 68 3.43 12.00 27.77
CA THR A 68 2.94 13.24 27.18
C THR A 68 2.14 12.97 25.89
N LYS A 69 1.07 12.16 25.99
CA LYS A 69 0.21 11.76 24.84
C LYS A 69 -0.11 12.90 23.87
N ASN A 70 -0.44 14.08 24.38
CA ASN A 70 -0.81 15.25 23.56
C ASN A 70 0.37 15.77 22.71
N ILE A 71 1.59 15.75 23.25
CA ILE A 71 2.79 16.21 22.53
C ILE A 71 3.08 15.24 21.38
N ASN A 72 3.07 13.94 21.65
CA ASN A 72 3.30 12.92 20.62
C ASN A 72 2.27 13.00 19.49
N GLN A 73 1.00 13.24 19.81
CA GLN A 73 -0.05 13.37 18.80
C GLN A 73 0.20 14.54 17.84
N GLU A 74 0.57 15.70 18.36
CA GLU A 74 0.89 16.87 17.51
C GLU A 74 2.16 16.63 16.68
N LEU A 75 3.16 15.94 17.23
CA LEU A 75 4.36 15.53 16.48
C LEU A 75 4.04 14.56 15.35
N PHE A 76 3.23 13.53 15.59
CA PHE A 76 2.83 12.59 14.53
C PHE A 76 2.01 13.25 13.42
N ARG A 77 1.23 14.28 13.75
CA ARG A 77 0.45 15.04 12.77
C ARG A 77 1.30 15.96 11.89
N SER A 78 2.46 16.41 12.39
CA SER A 78 3.39 17.22 11.61
C SER A 78 4.33 16.39 10.74
N LEU A 79 4.47 15.10 11.02
CA LEU A 79 5.30 14.18 10.25
C LEU A 79 4.53 13.53 9.09
N SER A 80 5.17 13.50 7.92
CA SER A 80 4.68 12.76 6.77
C SER A 80 5.83 12.32 5.86
N PHE A 81 5.76 11.07 5.40
CA PHE A 81 6.75 10.44 4.51
C PHE A 81 6.10 10.01 3.20
N PRO A 82 5.64 10.96 2.37
CA PRO A 82 4.86 10.67 1.16
C PRO A 82 5.66 10.02 0.03
N LYS A 83 7.00 10.01 0.12
CA LYS A 83 7.85 9.33 -0.86
C LYS A 83 7.85 7.81 -0.67
N LEU A 84 7.62 7.32 0.56
CA LEU A 84 7.69 5.90 0.85
C LEU A 84 6.54 5.14 0.17
N THR A 85 6.89 4.31 -0.81
CA THR A 85 5.92 3.55 -1.61
C THR A 85 6.07 2.04 -1.43
N VAL A 86 7.26 1.56 -1.07
CA VAL A 86 7.53 0.12 -0.96
C VAL A 86 8.36 -0.23 0.27
N ILE A 87 7.92 -1.27 0.98
CA ILE A 87 8.70 -1.97 2.01
C ILE A 87 8.96 -3.38 1.49
N THR A 88 10.23 -3.79 1.44
CA THR A 88 10.58 -5.09 0.83
C THR A 88 10.40 -6.30 1.75
N GLU A 89 10.42 -6.11 3.07
CA GLU A 89 10.15 -7.17 4.05
C GLU A 89 8.80 -6.93 4.73
N TYR A 90 8.78 -6.59 6.02
CA TYR A 90 7.57 -6.41 6.81
C TYR A 90 7.51 -5.02 7.47
N LEU A 91 6.29 -4.59 7.80
CA LEU A 91 6.00 -3.41 8.62
C LEU A 91 5.49 -3.86 10.00
N LEU A 92 6.10 -3.37 11.07
CA LEU A 92 5.71 -3.70 12.44
C LEU A 92 5.56 -2.42 13.26
N LEU A 93 4.37 -2.24 13.84
CA LEU A 93 4.07 -1.20 14.82
C LEU A 93 3.72 -1.84 16.16
N PHE A 94 4.39 -1.41 17.22
CA PHE A 94 4.17 -1.94 18.57
C PHE A 94 4.27 -0.87 19.63
N ARG A 95 3.21 -0.68 20.42
CA ARG A 95 3.19 0.27 21.56
C ARG A 95 3.66 1.67 21.16
N VAL A 96 3.01 2.25 20.16
CA VAL A 96 3.24 3.64 19.74
C VAL A 96 2.05 4.48 20.21
N SER A 97 2.31 5.37 21.17
CA SER A 97 1.28 6.25 21.75
C SER A 97 1.22 7.59 21.01
N GLY A 98 0.01 8.10 20.78
CA GLY A 98 -0.22 9.39 20.11
C GLY A 98 -0.48 9.30 18.59
N LEU A 99 -0.14 8.19 17.94
CA LEU A 99 -0.43 7.97 16.52
C LEU A 99 -1.89 7.55 16.33
N ASP A 100 -2.67 8.35 15.59
CA ASP A 100 -4.11 8.12 15.34
C ASP A 100 -4.41 7.46 13.98
N SER A 101 -3.56 7.64 12.96
CA SER A 101 -3.68 6.99 11.65
C SER A 101 -2.31 6.83 10.97
N LEU A 102 -2.08 5.78 10.17
CA LEU A 102 -0.88 5.71 9.32
C LEU A 102 -1.03 6.52 8.03
N SER A 103 -2.22 7.06 7.74
CA SER A 103 -2.45 7.90 6.56
C SER A 103 -1.62 9.18 6.56
N THR A 104 -1.28 9.70 7.75
CA THR A 104 -0.41 10.87 7.92
C THR A 104 1.04 10.53 7.64
N LEU A 105 1.53 9.42 8.21
CA LEU A 105 2.92 8.98 8.08
C LEU A 105 3.24 8.44 6.69
N PHE A 106 2.43 7.51 6.16
CA PHE A 106 2.74 6.76 4.95
C PHE A 106 1.61 6.83 3.92
N PRO A 107 1.25 8.05 3.46
CA PRO A 107 0.11 8.22 2.56
C PRO A 107 0.28 7.48 1.22
N SER A 108 1.50 7.25 0.76
CA SER A 108 1.82 6.66 -0.55
C SER A 108 2.26 5.19 -0.49
N LEU A 109 2.28 4.57 0.70
CA LEU A 109 2.71 3.17 0.82
C LEU A 109 1.78 2.28 0.01
N THR A 110 2.34 1.61 -1.00
CA THR A 110 1.60 0.88 -2.03
C THR A 110 1.83 -0.62 -1.91
N VAL A 111 3.06 -1.05 -1.61
CA VAL A 111 3.42 -2.48 -1.60
C VAL A 111 4.24 -2.84 -0.36
N ILE A 112 3.86 -3.96 0.26
CA ILE A 112 4.71 -4.67 1.23
C ILE A 112 5.04 -6.04 0.62
N ARG A 113 6.30 -6.28 0.26
CA ARG A 113 6.66 -7.48 -0.51
C ARG A 113 6.74 -8.74 0.34
N GLY A 114 7.13 -8.65 1.61
CA GLY A 114 7.23 -9.83 2.48
C GLY A 114 8.33 -10.81 2.06
N ARG A 115 9.47 -10.32 1.52
CA ARG A 115 10.65 -11.16 1.21
C ARG A 115 11.11 -11.92 2.46
N ASN A 116 11.16 -11.20 3.58
CA ASN A 116 11.30 -11.74 4.92
C ASN A 116 10.09 -11.33 5.78
N LEU A 117 9.79 -12.10 6.82
CA LEU A 117 8.57 -11.95 7.64
C LEU A 117 8.94 -11.86 9.12
N PHE A 118 8.12 -11.13 9.89
CA PHE A 118 8.16 -11.22 11.35
C PHE A 118 7.35 -12.44 11.78
N TYR A 119 8.03 -13.54 12.08
CA TYR A 119 7.44 -14.88 12.11
C TYR A 119 6.82 -15.22 10.74
N ASN A 120 5.49 -15.18 10.62
CA ASN A 120 4.76 -15.42 9.37
C ASN A 120 4.04 -14.16 8.87
N TYR A 121 4.28 -13.00 9.49
CA TYR A 121 3.52 -11.78 9.23
C TYR A 121 4.33 -10.75 8.42
N ALA A 122 3.69 -10.14 7.43
CA ALA A 122 4.21 -9.02 6.66
C ALA A 122 3.72 -7.66 7.18
N LEU A 123 2.58 -7.64 7.87
CA LEU A 123 2.05 -6.46 8.53
C LEU A 123 1.65 -6.83 9.96
N VAL A 124 2.20 -6.12 10.93
CA VAL A 124 1.89 -6.29 12.36
C VAL A 124 1.53 -4.94 12.97
N ILE A 125 0.33 -4.84 13.54
CA ILE A 125 -0.17 -3.67 14.25
C ILE A 125 -0.67 -4.16 15.61
N TYR A 126 0.15 -3.99 16.64
CA TYR A 126 -0.06 -4.63 17.92
C TYR A 126 0.02 -3.64 19.09
N GLU A 127 -0.97 -3.67 19.98
CA GLU A 127 -1.05 -2.80 21.17
C GLU A 127 -0.85 -1.30 20.84
N MET A 128 -1.58 -0.78 19.84
CA MET A 128 -1.58 0.63 19.46
C MET A 128 -2.74 1.36 20.16
N PRO A 129 -2.51 2.07 21.29
CA PRO A 129 -3.58 2.54 22.17
C PRO A 129 -4.41 3.70 21.60
N ASN A 130 -3.90 4.43 20.62
CA ASN A 130 -4.55 5.63 20.07
C ASN A 130 -4.91 5.51 18.59
N LEU A 131 -4.57 4.40 17.95
CA LEU A 131 -4.79 4.19 16.52
C LEU A 131 -6.28 4.00 16.25
N LYS A 132 -6.87 4.88 15.44
CA LYS A 132 -8.30 4.89 15.10
C LYS A 132 -8.59 4.22 13.78
N ASP A 133 -7.66 4.27 12.85
CA ASP A 133 -7.74 3.61 11.55
C ASP A 133 -6.33 3.24 11.06
N ILE A 134 -6.23 2.22 10.21
CA ILE A 134 -4.96 1.86 9.58
C ILE A 134 -4.58 2.93 8.55
N GLY A 135 -5.54 3.42 7.77
CA GLY A 135 -5.33 4.60 6.90
C GLY A 135 -4.34 4.42 5.74
N LEU A 136 -3.87 3.20 5.45
CA LEU A 136 -2.97 2.93 4.32
C LEU A 136 -3.73 2.89 2.99
N TYR A 137 -4.36 4.00 2.61
CA TYR A 137 -5.33 4.05 1.51
C TYR A 137 -4.76 3.85 0.11
N ASN A 138 -3.43 3.87 -0.04
CA ASN A 138 -2.74 3.51 -1.28
C ASN A 138 -2.21 2.07 -1.28
N LEU A 139 -2.34 1.31 -0.20
CA LEU A 139 -1.85 -0.07 -0.12
C LEU A 139 -2.64 -0.96 -1.08
N ARG A 140 -1.95 -1.55 -2.05
CA ARG A 140 -2.55 -2.39 -3.11
C ARG A 140 -2.17 -3.85 -3.01
N ASN A 141 -1.01 -4.15 -2.45
CA ASN A 141 -0.48 -5.51 -2.47
C ASN A 141 0.39 -5.79 -1.25
N ILE A 142 0.02 -6.83 -0.50
CA ILE A 142 0.91 -7.54 0.40
C ILE A 142 1.21 -8.88 -0.27
N THR A 143 2.41 -9.01 -0.84
CA THR A 143 2.71 -10.09 -1.78
C THR A 143 2.87 -11.44 -1.09
N ARG A 144 3.49 -11.45 0.09
CA ARG A 144 3.72 -12.67 0.88
C ARG A 144 3.58 -12.36 2.36
N GLY A 145 2.98 -13.29 3.10
CA GLY A 145 2.86 -13.24 4.55
C GLY A 145 1.46 -12.87 5.03
N ALA A 146 1.14 -13.28 6.26
CA ALA A 146 -0.11 -12.97 6.93
C ALA A 146 -0.10 -11.54 7.51
N MET A 147 -1.25 -11.10 8.01
CA MET A 147 -1.37 -9.90 8.82
C MET A 147 -1.72 -10.23 10.27
N ARG A 148 -1.23 -9.43 11.21
CA ARG A 148 -1.62 -9.50 12.62
C ARG A 148 -2.01 -8.11 13.12
N ILE A 149 -3.31 -7.90 13.33
CA ILE A 149 -3.87 -6.67 13.89
C ILE A 149 -4.55 -7.03 15.20
N GLU A 150 -3.91 -6.69 16.32
CA GLU A 150 -4.36 -7.20 17.61
C GLU A 150 -4.17 -6.20 18.76
N LYS A 151 -5.14 -6.17 19.68
CA LYS A 151 -5.13 -5.32 20.89
C LYS A 151 -5.10 -3.81 20.62
N ASN A 152 -5.80 -3.35 19.59
CA ASN A 152 -5.94 -1.93 19.27
C ASN A 152 -7.34 -1.45 19.68
N SER A 153 -7.48 -0.94 20.90
CA SER A 153 -8.79 -0.69 21.53
C SER A 153 -9.62 0.42 20.88
N GLU A 154 -8.98 1.34 20.14
CA GLU A 154 -9.65 2.44 19.45
C GLU A 154 -9.80 2.21 17.93
N LEU A 155 -9.31 1.08 17.42
CA LEU A 155 -9.18 0.84 15.98
C LEU A 155 -10.50 0.46 15.32
N CYS A 156 -10.93 1.28 14.35
CA CYS A 156 -12.11 1.11 13.51
C CYS A 156 -11.70 0.92 12.03
N TYR A 157 -12.69 0.90 11.11
CA TYR A 157 -12.51 0.69 9.66
C TYR A 157 -11.88 -0.65 9.23
N LEU A 158 -11.87 -1.67 10.09
CA LEU A 158 -11.33 -2.99 9.73
C LEU A 158 -12.23 -3.74 8.74
N ASP A 159 -13.54 -3.74 8.98
CA ASP A 159 -14.53 -4.47 8.17
C ASP A 159 -14.91 -3.73 6.88
N SER A 160 -14.61 -2.42 6.81
CA SER A 160 -14.83 -1.61 5.61
C SER A 160 -13.71 -1.78 4.57
N VAL A 161 -12.63 -2.49 4.89
CA VAL A 161 -11.54 -2.81 3.96
C VAL A 161 -11.69 -4.26 3.50
N ASP A 162 -11.75 -4.46 2.19
CA ASP A 162 -11.72 -5.78 1.56
C ASP A 162 -10.27 -6.26 1.41
N TRP A 163 -9.78 -6.99 2.41
CA TRP A 163 -8.41 -7.51 2.44
C TRP A 163 -8.11 -8.53 1.33
N SER A 164 -9.13 -9.18 0.77
CA SER A 164 -8.96 -10.15 -0.32
C SER A 164 -8.42 -9.51 -1.61
N LEU A 165 -8.63 -8.21 -1.77
CA LEU A 165 -8.09 -7.44 -2.88
C LEU A 165 -6.59 -7.12 -2.68
N ILE A 166 -6.12 -7.06 -1.43
CA ILE A 166 -4.78 -6.60 -1.06
C ILE A 166 -3.81 -7.77 -0.86
N MET A 167 -4.29 -8.89 -0.30
CA MET A 167 -3.45 -10.03 0.05
C MET A 167 -4.12 -11.37 -0.29
N ASN A 168 -3.33 -12.43 -0.39
CA ASN A 168 -3.86 -13.77 -0.61
C ASN A 168 -4.64 -14.26 0.64
N ALA A 169 -5.83 -14.79 0.44
CA ALA A 169 -6.71 -15.30 1.49
C ALA A 169 -6.19 -16.59 2.15
N GLU A 170 -5.22 -17.27 1.55
CA GLU A 170 -4.61 -18.50 2.09
C GLU A 170 -3.75 -18.25 3.35
N PHE A 171 -3.43 -17.01 3.68
CA PHE A 171 -2.61 -16.69 4.84
C PHE A 171 -3.45 -16.64 6.13
N ASN A 172 -2.87 -17.19 7.21
CA ASN A 172 -3.50 -17.21 8.54
C ASN A 172 -3.46 -15.83 9.21
N ASN A 173 -4.38 -14.95 8.83
CA ASN A 173 -4.53 -13.61 9.40
C ASN A 173 -5.07 -13.67 10.83
N ILE A 174 -4.53 -12.81 11.71
CA ILE A 174 -5.03 -12.62 13.07
C ILE A 174 -5.60 -11.21 13.19
N ILE A 175 -6.90 -11.12 13.44
CA ILE A 175 -7.60 -9.87 13.75
C ILE A 175 -8.46 -10.10 15.00
N ASN A 176 -7.98 -9.69 16.16
CA ASN A 176 -8.63 -9.96 17.45
C ASN A 176 -8.37 -8.83 18.46
N LEU A 177 -9.21 -8.74 19.49
CA LEU A 177 -9.05 -7.78 20.59
C LEU A 177 -8.93 -6.31 20.14
N ASN A 178 -9.51 -5.96 18.99
CA ASN A 178 -9.66 -4.58 18.52
C ASN A 178 -11.04 -4.03 18.93
N LYS A 179 -11.31 -2.75 18.66
CA LYS A 179 -12.63 -2.16 18.88
C LYS A 179 -13.69 -2.95 18.12
N LYS A 180 -14.85 -3.19 18.76
CA LYS A 180 -15.91 -3.98 18.12
C LYS A 180 -16.53 -3.18 16.97
N PRO A 181 -16.85 -3.80 15.83
CA PRO A 181 -17.45 -3.10 14.69
C PRO A 181 -18.73 -2.35 15.04
N LYS A 182 -19.55 -2.89 15.95
CA LYS A 182 -20.79 -2.26 16.44
C LYS A 182 -20.58 -0.99 17.27
N GLU A 183 -19.38 -0.78 17.80
CA GLU A 183 -18.98 0.39 18.58
C GLU A 183 -18.25 1.43 17.70
N CYS A 184 -18.12 1.15 16.40
CA CYS A 184 -17.52 2.04 15.42
C CYS A 184 -18.59 2.73 14.58
N ASP A 185 -18.53 4.05 14.51
CA ASP A 185 -19.34 4.86 13.60
C ASP A 185 -18.65 4.97 12.22
N ASN A 186 -18.42 3.82 11.57
CA ASN A 186 -17.74 3.78 10.28
C ASN A 186 -18.65 4.39 9.20
N VAL A 187 -18.22 5.51 8.62
CA VAL A 187 -18.95 6.19 7.54
C VAL A 187 -18.01 6.41 6.37
N CYS A 188 -18.19 5.64 5.29
CA CYS A 188 -17.39 5.81 4.08
C CYS A 188 -17.77 7.10 3.31
N PRO A 189 -16.81 7.70 2.59
CA PRO A 189 -17.06 8.86 1.75
C PRO A 189 -18.26 8.70 0.82
N GLY A 190 -19.12 9.73 0.77
CA GLY A 190 -20.22 9.79 -0.19
C GLY A 190 -21.37 8.82 0.05
N ILE A 191 -21.49 8.20 1.24
CA ILE A 191 -22.60 7.28 1.55
C ILE A 191 -23.99 7.95 1.43
N MET A 192 -24.07 9.26 1.65
CA MET A 192 -25.32 10.04 1.58
C MET A 192 -25.71 10.43 0.15
N VAL A 193 -24.83 10.23 -0.83
CA VAL A 193 -25.09 10.56 -2.24
C VAL A 193 -25.69 9.32 -2.92
N LYS A 194 -27.02 9.21 -2.87
CA LYS A 194 -27.77 8.03 -3.35
C LYS A 194 -27.49 7.67 -4.81
N ASP A 195 -27.26 8.66 -5.67
CA ASP A 195 -27.16 8.45 -7.13
C ASP A 195 -25.72 8.33 -7.65
N LYS A 196 -24.71 8.56 -6.79
CA LYS A 196 -23.29 8.45 -7.16
C LYS A 196 -22.42 8.15 -5.93
N PRO A 197 -22.46 6.90 -5.42
CA PRO A 197 -21.57 6.51 -4.33
C PRO A 197 -20.11 6.71 -4.75
N LEU A 198 -19.35 7.42 -3.93
CA LEU A 198 -17.96 7.75 -4.24
C LEU A 198 -17.07 6.51 -4.11
N CYS A 199 -17.34 5.66 -3.11
CA CYS A 199 -16.61 4.44 -2.88
C CYS A 199 -17.27 3.26 -3.59
N GLN A 200 -16.42 2.39 -4.12
CA GLN A 200 -16.83 1.09 -4.63
C GLN A 200 -17.47 0.25 -3.53
N ARG A 201 -18.39 -0.62 -3.91
CA ARG A 201 -19.01 -1.61 -3.04
C ARG A 201 -18.58 -3.02 -3.46
N THR A 202 -18.26 -3.87 -2.48
CA THR A 202 -18.02 -5.31 -2.72
C THR A 202 -18.92 -6.14 -1.83
N SER A 203 -19.33 -7.31 -2.31
CA SER A 203 -20.18 -8.22 -1.54
C SER A 203 -19.32 -9.11 -0.66
N PHE A 204 -19.56 -9.07 0.65
CA PHE A 204 -18.95 -10.00 1.60
C PHE A 204 -20.02 -10.50 2.55
N ASN A 205 -20.18 -11.83 2.68
CA ASN A 205 -21.25 -12.46 3.47
C ASN A 205 -22.65 -11.87 3.19
N ASP A 206 -23.03 -11.79 1.90
CA ASP A 206 -24.32 -11.29 1.41
C ASP A 206 -24.62 -9.80 1.68
N ASN A 207 -23.69 -9.06 2.30
CA ASN A 207 -23.78 -7.60 2.47
C ASN A 207 -22.99 -6.86 1.38
N HIS A 208 -23.67 -5.98 0.66
CA HIS A 208 -23.10 -5.13 -0.40
C HIS A 208 -22.75 -3.74 0.16
N GLU A 209 -21.59 -3.63 0.79
CA GLU A 209 -21.17 -2.45 1.55
C GLU A 209 -20.07 -1.65 0.83
N ALA A 210 -20.02 -0.34 1.10
CA ALA A 210 -18.98 0.54 0.58
C ALA A 210 -17.63 0.25 1.24
N ARG A 211 -16.57 0.28 0.45
CA ARG A 211 -15.22 -0.02 0.92
C ARG A 211 -14.39 1.23 1.11
N CYS A 212 -13.86 1.42 2.31
CA CYS A 212 -13.07 2.59 2.68
C CYS A 212 -12.04 2.27 3.76
N TRP A 213 -10.92 3.00 3.70
CA TRP A 213 -9.85 2.95 4.70
C TRP A 213 -10.11 3.90 5.86
N THR A 214 -10.76 5.04 5.58
CA THR A 214 -11.13 6.08 6.54
C THR A 214 -12.41 6.77 6.10
N SER A 215 -12.91 7.72 6.88
CA SER A 215 -14.05 8.58 6.52
C SER A 215 -13.82 9.46 5.29
N ASN A 216 -12.55 9.61 4.86
CA ASN A 216 -12.15 10.50 3.76
C ASN A 216 -11.56 9.75 2.56
N HIS A 217 -11.20 8.46 2.71
CA HIS A 217 -10.52 7.69 1.67
C HIS A 217 -11.22 6.37 1.39
N CYS A 218 -11.73 6.22 0.17
CA CYS A 218 -12.24 4.95 -0.34
C CYS A 218 -11.11 3.93 -0.52
N GLN A 219 -11.45 2.65 -0.41
CA GLN A 219 -10.57 1.58 -0.87
C GLN A 219 -10.57 1.64 -2.40
N LYS A 220 -9.37 1.76 -2.96
CA LYS A 220 -9.21 1.78 -4.40
C LYS A 220 -9.16 0.34 -4.91
N ASP A 221 -9.92 0.08 -5.97
CA ASP A 221 -9.92 -1.20 -6.67
C ASP A 221 -8.54 -1.57 -7.21
N GLN A 222 -8.23 -2.87 -7.21
CA GLN A 222 -7.16 -3.41 -8.03
C GLN A 222 -7.66 -3.42 -9.49
N ALA A 223 -7.86 -2.25 -10.08
CA ALA A 223 -8.13 -2.14 -11.50
C ALA A 223 -6.99 -2.87 -12.22
N ILE A 224 -7.36 -3.87 -13.01
CA ILE A 224 -6.50 -4.56 -13.97
C ILE A 224 -5.63 -3.49 -14.63
N CYS A 225 -4.32 -3.54 -14.41
CA CYS A 225 -3.39 -2.73 -15.16
C CYS A 225 -3.57 -3.08 -16.64
N GLY A 226 -4.28 -2.20 -17.38
CA GLY A 226 -4.47 -2.29 -18.82
C GLY A 226 -5.78 -2.93 -19.26
N LEU A 227 -6.82 -2.13 -19.45
CA LEU A 227 -7.81 -2.28 -20.52
C LEU A 227 -8.41 -0.89 -20.80
N LYS A 228 -7.59 0.00 -21.40
CA LYS A 228 -8.13 0.95 -22.36
C LYS A 228 -8.09 0.22 -23.69
N ASP A 229 -9.21 -0.37 -24.07
CA ASP A 229 -9.75 -0.32 -25.42
C ASP A 229 -11.07 -1.10 -25.45
N GLY A 230 -12.06 -0.50 -26.13
CA GLY A 230 -13.46 -0.89 -26.07
C GLY A 230 -13.71 -2.36 -26.41
N GLY A 231 -14.36 -3.06 -25.48
CA GLY A 231 -14.95 -4.38 -25.67
C GLY A 231 -16.28 -4.45 -24.94
N SER A 232 -17.33 -4.88 -25.65
CA SER A 232 -18.74 -4.89 -25.25
C SER A 232 -19.01 -5.59 -23.91
N ILE A 233 -20.00 -5.06 -23.18
CA ILE A 233 -20.41 -5.40 -21.80
C ILE A 233 -21.05 -6.81 -21.67
N GLU A 234 -21.13 -7.59 -22.74
CA GLU A 234 -21.95 -8.81 -22.78
C GLU A 234 -21.20 -10.16 -22.64
N GLN A 235 -19.90 -10.17 -22.35
CA GLN A 235 -19.16 -11.43 -22.14
C GLN A 235 -18.61 -11.67 -20.72
N GLN A 236 -18.79 -10.75 -19.77
CA GLN A 236 -18.13 -10.85 -18.45
C GLN A 236 -19.01 -11.38 -17.30
N VAL A 237 -20.23 -11.84 -17.59
CA VAL A 237 -21.11 -12.43 -16.56
C VAL A 237 -20.96 -13.96 -16.47
N LEU A 238 -20.43 -14.63 -17.50
CA LEU A 238 -20.42 -16.10 -17.58
C LEU A 238 -19.13 -16.81 -17.11
N GLN A 239 -18.20 -16.10 -16.46
CA GLN A 239 -17.04 -16.75 -15.80
C GLN A 239 -17.08 -16.70 -14.27
N ARG A 240 -18.10 -16.07 -13.66
CA ARG A 240 -18.14 -15.86 -12.21
C ARG A 240 -18.73 -17.01 -11.39
N HIS A 241 -19.16 -18.11 -12.01
CA HIS A 241 -19.90 -19.18 -11.32
C HIS A 241 -19.22 -20.55 -11.23
N THR A 242 -18.00 -20.73 -11.72
CA THR A 242 -17.28 -22.00 -11.47
C THR A 242 -15.79 -21.77 -11.22
N GLN A 243 -15.38 -22.13 -10.00
CA GLN A 243 -14.00 -22.46 -9.61
C GLN A 243 -13.07 -21.31 -9.21
N TRP A 244 -12.96 -21.14 -7.89
CA TRP A 244 -11.85 -20.52 -7.15
C TRP A 244 -10.48 -21.05 -7.58
N ARG A 245 -9.90 -20.52 -8.67
CA ARG A 245 -8.47 -20.72 -8.97
C ARG A 245 -7.81 -19.42 -9.39
N LEU A 246 -6.79 -19.08 -8.60
CA LEU A 246 -5.54 -18.40 -8.96
C LEU A 246 -5.71 -17.00 -9.59
N LYS A 247 -5.49 -15.99 -8.75
CA LYS A 247 -5.13 -14.64 -9.16
C LYS A 247 -3.91 -14.73 -10.10
N PRO A 248 -3.95 -14.25 -11.35
CA PRO A 248 -2.78 -14.26 -12.21
C PRO A 248 -1.69 -13.37 -11.58
N PRO A 249 -0.40 -13.76 -11.64
CA PRO A 249 0.69 -12.94 -11.14
C PRO A 249 0.80 -11.66 -11.97
N CYS A 250 1.07 -10.53 -11.32
CA CYS A 250 1.57 -9.35 -12.01
C CYS A 250 2.90 -9.74 -12.67
N GLN A 251 2.91 -10.00 -13.97
CA GLN A 251 4.15 -10.23 -14.71
C GLN A 251 4.93 -8.93 -14.76
N GLU A 252 6.15 -8.97 -14.19
CA GLU A 252 7.18 -7.96 -14.41
C GLU A 252 7.54 -7.98 -15.90
N MET A 253 7.37 -6.84 -16.59
CA MET A 253 7.89 -6.66 -17.94
C MET A 253 9.42 -6.56 -17.86
N SER A 254 10.09 -7.47 -18.55
CA SER A 254 11.51 -7.41 -18.93
C SER A 254 11.67 -6.69 -20.25
#